data_AF-A0A258BJW1-F1
#
_entry.id   AF-A0A258BJW1-F1
#
_cell.length_a   1.000
_cell.length_b   1.000
_cell.length_c   1.000
_cell.angle_alpha   90.00
_cell.angle_beta   90.00
_cell.angle_gamma   90.00
#
_symmetry.space_group_name_H-M   'P 1'
#
loop_
_entity.id
_entity.type
_entity.pdbx_description
1 polymer ?
#
loop_
_entity_poly.entity_id
_entity_poly.type
_entity_poly.pdbx_seq_one_letter_code
_entity_poly.pdbx_strand_id
1 'polypeptide(L)'
;MIRADIVKMYKDVHTWVGIVSGLALFIAFYAGAITMFEGQLKRWASPPPALSTPVPLERTAELVSKTIEQHPDAGNGYTIHVATSADRPARMSWTVWPEGRSRGAPQETWYSALDTNGDLEVSKDTTSPVAQFVDVLHQQVGLPFDHEIAMPIMGAICLLYAIALISGVIVFLPGFAKDLFALRIGA
;
A
#
# COMPACT_ATOMS: atom_id res chain seq x y z
N MET A 1 2.11 29.44 -39.98
CA MET A 1 3.44 28.96 -39.55
C MET A 1 3.52 29.18 -38.05
N ILE A 2 3.66 28.13 -37.22
CA ILE A 2 3.77 28.30 -35.76
C ILE A 2 5.13 28.94 -35.46
N ARG A 3 5.17 29.93 -34.55
CA ARG A 3 6.41 30.63 -34.18
C ARG A 3 7.39 29.65 -33.52
N ALA A 4 8.68 29.75 -33.85
CA ALA A 4 9.73 28.90 -33.29
C ALA A 4 9.77 28.92 -31.76
N ASP A 5 9.51 30.09 -31.17
CA ASP A 5 9.47 30.27 -29.71
C ASP A 5 8.37 29.43 -29.03
N ILE A 6 7.21 29.29 -29.69
CA ILE A 6 6.10 28.47 -29.18
C ILE A 6 6.49 26.98 -29.19
N VAL A 7 7.17 26.53 -30.25
CA VAL A 7 7.65 25.14 -30.36
C VAL A 7 8.68 24.84 -29.28
N LYS A 8 9.61 25.77 -29.02
CA LYS A 8 10.62 25.63 -27.97
C LYS A 8 9.95 25.54 -26.59
N MET A 9 9.05 26.47 -26.27
CA MET A 9 8.34 26.49 -25.00
C MET A 9 7.54 25.20 -24.76
N TYR A 10 6.85 24.69 -25.78
CA TYR A 10 6.13 23.42 -25.69
C TYR A 10 7.05 22.24 -25.37
N LYS A 11 8.20 22.15 -26.03
CA LYS A 11 9.21 21.10 -25.77
C LYS A 11 9.73 21.18 -24.34
N ASP A 12 10.01 22.39 -23.86
CA ASP A 12 10.50 22.60 -22.50
C ASP A 12 9.46 22.16 -21.46
N VAL A 13 8.20 22.56 -21.63
CA VAL A 13 7.09 22.17 -20.74
C VAL A 13 6.87 20.65 -20.77
N HIS A 14 6.79 20.05 -21.95
CA HIS A 14 6.64 18.61 -22.11
C HIS A 14 7.76 17.84 -21.41
N THR A 15 9.01 18.29 -21.57
CA THR A 15 10.19 17.65 -20.98
C THR A 15 10.11 17.69 -19.45
N TRP A 16 9.88 18.86 -18.86
CA TRP A 16 9.83 18.98 -17.40
C TRP A 16 8.63 18.29 -16.78
N VAL A 17 7.45 18.40 -17.39
CA VAL A 17 6.25 17.68 -16.94
C VAL A 17 6.50 16.18 -17.00
N GLY A 18 7.04 15.67 -18.12
CA GLY A 18 7.36 14.26 -18.29
C GLY A 18 8.40 13.75 -17.27
N ILE A 19 9.46 14.51 -17.01
CA ILE A 19 10.50 14.13 -16.03
C ILE A 19 9.93 14.08 -14.61
N VAL A 20 9.26 15.15 -14.16
CA VAL A 20 8.76 15.23 -12.78
C VAL A 20 7.67 14.19 -12.54
N SER A 21 6.70 14.10 -13.44
CA SER A 21 5.62 13.12 -13.30
C SER A 21 6.11 11.68 -13.49
N GLY A 22 7.06 11.45 -14.39
CA GLY A 22 7.68 10.15 -14.60
C GLY A 22 8.51 9.68 -13.40
N LEU A 23 9.27 10.57 -12.76
CA LEU A 23 10.02 10.23 -11.53
C LEU A 23 9.08 9.89 -10.37
N ALA A 24 8.01 10.67 -10.21
CA ALA A 24 6.98 10.38 -9.21
C ALA A 24 6.32 9.02 -9.47
N LEU A 25 5.90 8.76 -10.70
CA LEU A 25 5.29 7.48 -11.07
C LEU A 25 6.25 6.31 -11.01
N PHE A 26 7.54 6.52 -11.24
CA PHE A 26 8.54 5.49 -11.02
C PHE A 26 8.53 5.02 -9.56
N ILE A 27 8.54 5.95 -8.59
CA ILE A 27 8.45 5.61 -7.16
C ILE A 27 7.14 4.88 -6.89
N ALA A 28 6.01 5.42 -7.38
CA ALA A 28 4.68 4.84 -7.16
C ALA A 28 4.61 3.41 -7.70
N PHE A 29 4.92 3.19 -8.97
CA PHE A 29 4.84 1.88 -9.60
C PHE A 29 5.87 0.89 -9.07
N TYR A 30 7.08 1.34 -8.71
CA TYR A 30 8.08 0.46 -8.11
C TYR A 30 7.62 -0.02 -6.72
N ALA A 31 7.11 0.88 -5.89
CA ALA A 31 6.50 0.50 -4.61
C ALA A 31 5.27 -0.39 -4.84
N GLY A 32 4.40 -0.07 -5.81
CA GLY A 32 3.21 -0.86 -6.15
C GLY A 32 3.54 -2.27 -6.67
N ALA A 33 4.67 -2.46 -7.34
CA ALA A 33 5.15 -3.79 -7.70
C ALA A 33 5.51 -4.62 -6.46
N ILE A 34 6.07 -3.98 -5.42
CA ILE A 34 6.41 -4.64 -4.15
C ILE A 34 5.14 -4.94 -3.34
N THR A 35 4.10 -4.10 -3.38
CA THR A 35 2.84 -4.36 -2.65
C THR A 35 2.10 -5.61 -3.14
N MET A 36 2.36 -6.09 -4.36
CA MET A 36 1.86 -7.40 -4.82
C MET A 36 2.34 -8.57 -3.93
N PHE A 37 3.39 -8.35 -3.14
CA PHE A 37 3.94 -9.31 -2.17
C PHE A 37 3.71 -8.87 -0.72
N GLU A 38 2.69 -8.04 -0.44
CA GLU A 38 2.42 -7.48 0.89
C GLU A 38 2.42 -8.56 1.98
N GLY A 39 1.71 -9.67 1.76
CA GLY A 39 1.65 -10.77 2.74
C GLY A 39 3.00 -11.44 2.99
N GLN A 40 3.82 -11.64 1.95
CA GLN A 40 5.16 -12.20 2.07
C GLN A 40 6.10 -11.21 2.78
N LEU A 41 6.02 -9.94 2.42
CA LEU A 41 6.82 -8.86 3.03
C LEU A 41 6.47 -8.70 4.51
N LYS A 42 5.17 -8.74 4.84
CA LYS A 42 4.64 -8.73 6.20
C LYS A 42 5.21 -9.89 7.01
N ARG A 43 5.19 -11.12 6.47
CA ARG A 43 5.76 -12.30 7.13
C ARG A 43 7.28 -12.25 7.29
N TRP A 44 7.99 -11.73 6.29
CA TRP A 44 9.46 -11.62 6.34
C TRP A 44 9.92 -10.57 7.35
N ALA A 45 9.22 -9.44 7.45
CA ALA A 45 9.62 -8.32 8.29
C ALA A 45 9.09 -8.41 9.74
N SER A 46 8.11 -9.27 10.00
CA SER A 46 7.47 -9.38 11.33
C SER A 46 8.13 -10.45 12.20
N PRO A 47 8.21 -10.23 13.53
CA PRO A 47 8.62 -11.27 14.44
C PRO A 47 7.61 -12.44 14.46
N PRO A 48 8.03 -13.64 14.87
CA PRO A 48 7.10 -14.74 15.12
C PRO A 48 6.01 -14.34 16.12
N PRO A 49 4.76 -14.76 15.93
CA PRO A 49 3.68 -14.47 16.87
C PRO A 49 4.00 -15.05 18.25
N ALA A 50 3.74 -14.26 19.30
CA ALA A 50 3.90 -14.69 20.70
C ALA A 50 2.66 -15.41 21.25
N LEU A 51 1.85 -16.03 20.38
CA LEU A 51 0.61 -16.72 20.74
C LEU A 51 0.77 -18.23 20.59
N SER A 52 0.02 -18.97 21.42
CA SER A 52 -0.19 -20.40 21.23
C SER A 52 -0.81 -20.71 19.85
N THR A 53 -0.67 -21.97 19.43
CA THR A 53 -1.17 -22.46 18.14
C THR A 53 -2.65 -22.10 17.94
N PRO A 54 -3.07 -21.68 16.72
CA PRO A 54 -4.44 -21.36 16.42
C PRO A 54 -5.44 -22.41 16.91
N VAL A 55 -6.47 -21.94 17.61
CA VAL A 55 -7.58 -22.77 18.10
C VAL A 55 -8.31 -23.43 16.90
N PRO A 56 -8.68 -24.72 16.99
CA PRO A 56 -9.51 -25.39 15.98
C PRO A 56 -10.84 -24.65 15.75
N LEU A 57 -11.41 -24.77 14.55
CA LEU A 57 -12.60 -24.02 14.17
C LEU A 57 -13.80 -24.33 15.09
N GLU A 58 -13.89 -25.56 15.58
CA GLU A 58 -14.95 -26.07 16.45
C GLU A 58 -14.96 -25.38 17.82
N ARG A 59 -13.79 -24.93 18.28
CA ARG A 59 -13.61 -24.23 19.57
C ARG A 59 -13.68 -22.70 19.43
N THR A 60 -14.02 -22.18 18.24
CA THR A 60 -14.14 -20.73 18.02
C THR A 60 -15.17 -20.09 18.95
N ALA A 61 -16.31 -20.77 19.21
CA ALA A 61 -17.35 -20.23 20.10
C ALA A 61 -16.88 -20.09 21.56
N GLU A 62 -16.04 -21.02 22.02
CA GLU A 62 -15.41 -20.94 23.35
C GLU A 62 -14.44 -19.76 23.41
N LEU A 63 -13.57 -19.63 22.40
CA LEU A 63 -12.62 -18.53 22.28
C LEU A 63 -13.33 -17.17 22.27
N VAL A 64 -14.40 -17.03 21.48
CA VAL A 64 -15.17 -15.79 21.39
C VAL A 64 -15.81 -15.44 22.74
N SER A 65 -16.44 -16.42 23.39
CA SER A 65 -17.08 -16.18 24.70
C SER A 65 -16.06 -15.72 25.74
N LYS A 66 -14.92 -16.43 25.85
CA LYS A 66 -13.84 -16.05 26.79
C LYS A 66 -13.20 -14.70 26.44
N THR A 67 -13.02 -14.42 25.15
CA THR A 67 -12.46 -13.14 24.69
C THR A 67 -13.38 -11.99 25.09
N ILE A 68 -14.69 -12.09 24.84
CA ILE A 68 -15.65 -11.03 25.16
C ILE A 68 -15.83 -10.85 26.68
N GLU A 69 -15.76 -11.94 27.45
CA GLU A 69 -15.84 -11.88 28.91
C GLU A 69 -14.67 -11.09 29.53
N GLN A 70 -13.45 -11.29 29.03
CA GLN A 70 -12.25 -10.61 29.53
C GLN A 70 -11.98 -9.27 28.83
N HIS A 71 -12.42 -9.13 27.58
CA HIS A 71 -12.26 -7.95 26.72
C HIS A 71 -13.63 -7.55 26.11
N PRO A 72 -14.49 -6.87 26.88
CA PRO A 72 -15.84 -6.49 26.43
C PRO A 72 -15.85 -5.61 25.18
N ASP A 73 -14.76 -4.86 24.93
CA ASP A 73 -14.53 -4.06 23.74
C ASP A 73 -14.53 -4.89 22.45
N ALA A 74 -14.08 -6.15 22.50
CA ALA A 74 -14.15 -7.08 21.38
C ALA A 74 -15.59 -7.39 20.97
N GLY A 75 -16.55 -7.26 21.89
CA GLY A 75 -17.98 -7.43 21.63
C GLY A 75 -18.57 -6.39 20.67
N ASN A 76 -17.90 -5.25 20.48
CA ASN A 76 -18.34 -4.21 19.55
C ASN A 76 -18.05 -4.56 18.07
N GLY A 77 -17.11 -5.47 17.82
CA GLY A 77 -16.74 -5.90 16.48
C GLY A 77 -15.46 -6.73 16.47
N TYR A 78 -15.55 -7.94 15.94
CA TYR A 78 -14.43 -8.87 15.82
C TYR A 78 -14.46 -9.60 14.47
N THR A 79 -13.33 -10.16 14.08
CA THR A 79 -13.16 -10.96 12.87
C THR A 79 -12.70 -12.37 13.25
N ILE A 80 -13.32 -13.38 12.63
CA ILE A 80 -12.89 -14.78 12.72
C ILE A 80 -12.17 -15.18 11.44
N HIS A 81 -10.92 -15.61 11.58
CA HIS A 81 -10.08 -16.05 10.47
C HIS A 81 -10.25 -17.56 10.28
N VAL A 82 -10.81 -18.01 9.17
CA VAL A 82 -11.02 -19.45 8.88
C VAL A 82 -9.71 -20.15 8.57
N ALA A 83 -8.82 -19.51 7.82
CA ALA A 83 -7.45 -19.94 7.62
C ALA A 83 -6.53 -19.00 8.39
N THR A 84 -5.66 -19.58 9.21
CA THR A 84 -4.62 -18.83 9.93
C THR A 84 -3.30 -18.97 9.20
N SER A 85 -2.50 -17.91 9.25
CA SER A 85 -1.18 -17.82 8.61
C SER A 85 -0.26 -16.96 9.48
N ALA A 86 1.03 -16.89 9.18
CA ALA A 86 1.93 -16.06 9.98
C ALA A 86 1.55 -14.55 9.94
N ASP A 87 0.84 -14.08 8.91
CA ASP A 87 0.28 -12.73 8.82
C ASP A 87 -1.06 -12.53 9.55
N ARG A 88 -1.70 -13.63 9.97
CA ARG A 88 -2.97 -13.71 10.71
C ARG A 88 -2.88 -14.88 11.72
N PRO A 89 -2.13 -14.69 12.81
CA PRO A 89 -1.62 -15.80 13.61
C PRO A 89 -2.64 -16.43 14.54
N ALA A 90 -3.85 -15.86 14.65
CA ALA A 90 -4.86 -16.32 15.58
C ALA A 90 -6.24 -16.43 14.92
N ARG A 91 -7.12 -17.23 15.54
CA ARG A 91 -8.48 -17.52 15.05
C ARG A 91 -9.39 -16.29 15.12
N MET A 92 -9.17 -15.42 16.10
CA MET A 92 -9.97 -14.23 16.33
C MET A 92 -9.07 -13.00 16.44
N SER A 93 -9.52 -11.89 15.87
CA SER A 93 -8.93 -10.58 16.07
C SER A 93 -9.99 -9.51 16.25
N TRP A 94 -9.68 -8.45 16.98
CA TRP A 94 -10.54 -7.27 17.09
C TRP A 94 -9.70 -6.00 17.09
N THR A 95 -10.35 -4.87 16.86
CA THR A 95 -9.69 -3.56 16.76
C THR A 95 -10.21 -2.65 17.85
N VAL A 96 -9.29 -2.12 18.66
CA VAL A 96 -9.62 -1.16 19.71
C VAL A 96 -9.45 0.25 19.17
N TRP A 97 -10.53 1.03 19.27
CA TRP A 97 -10.54 2.44 18.92
C TRP A 97 -10.31 3.26 20.19
N PRO A 98 -9.30 4.14 20.23
CA PRO A 98 -9.13 5.04 21.36
C PRO A 98 -10.37 5.94 21.53
N GLU A 99 -10.87 6.09 22.77
CA GLU A 99 -12.00 6.99 23.04
C GLU A 99 -11.64 8.44 22.64
N GLY A 100 -12.56 9.09 21.92
CA GLY A 100 -12.56 10.54 21.74
C GLY A 100 -11.83 11.12 20.52
N ARG A 101 -11.45 10.34 19.48
CA ARG A 101 -10.92 10.95 18.22
C ARG A 101 -11.36 10.28 16.92
N SER A 102 -11.44 11.16 15.91
CA SER A 102 -11.76 10.98 14.49
C SER A 102 -11.02 9.84 13.79
N ARG A 103 -11.60 9.38 12.66
CA ARG A 103 -10.93 8.64 11.57
C ARG A 103 -9.45 9.03 11.47
N GLY A 104 -8.53 8.14 11.82
CA GLY A 104 -7.08 8.36 11.68
C GLY A 104 -6.20 8.05 12.90
N ALA A 105 -6.76 7.77 14.09
CA ALA A 105 -5.96 7.25 15.21
C ALA A 105 -5.41 5.85 14.89
N PRO A 106 -4.18 5.48 15.33
CA PRO A 106 -3.64 4.14 15.11
C PRO A 106 -4.59 3.10 15.72
N GLN A 107 -5.15 2.27 14.85
CA GLN A 107 -6.00 1.17 15.24
C GLN A 107 -5.15 0.08 15.86
N GLU A 108 -5.39 -0.24 17.13
CA GLU A 108 -4.70 -1.35 17.78
C GLU A 108 -5.46 -2.62 17.46
N THR A 109 -4.87 -3.48 16.62
CA THR A 109 -5.41 -4.82 16.38
C THR A 109 -4.88 -5.75 17.44
N TRP A 110 -5.77 -6.55 18.01
CA TRP A 110 -5.48 -7.57 19.00
C TRP A 110 -5.89 -8.93 18.47
N TYR A 111 -5.18 -9.96 18.90
CA TYR A 111 -5.44 -11.36 18.57
C TYR A 111 -5.67 -12.15 19.85
N SER A 112 -6.57 -13.13 19.80
CA SER A 112 -6.80 -14.06 20.90
C SER A 112 -6.57 -15.52 20.52
N ALA A 113 -5.98 -16.26 21.44
CA ALA A 113 -5.78 -17.70 21.39
C ALA A 113 -6.20 -18.34 22.72
N LEU A 114 -6.19 -19.67 22.78
CA LEU A 114 -6.30 -20.42 24.03
C LEU A 114 -5.00 -21.18 24.24
N ASP A 115 -4.47 -21.14 25.46
CA ASP A 115 -3.29 -21.91 25.84
C ASP A 115 -3.60 -23.43 25.92
N THR A 116 -2.61 -24.24 26.32
CA THR A 116 -2.79 -25.68 26.51
C THR A 116 -3.77 -26.06 27.62
N ASN A 117 -4.01 -25.16 28.57
CA ASN A 117 -4.96 -25.35 29.68
C ASN A 117 -6.37 -24.86 29.31
N GLY A 118 -6.51 -24.16 28.18
CA GLY A 118 -7.75 -23.54 27.73
C GLY A 118 -7.94 -22.12 28.29
N ASP A 119 -6.93 -21.52 28.91
CA ASP A 119 -6.97 -20.14 29.36
C ASP A 119 -6.77 -19.17 28.19
N LEU A 120 -7.36 -17.98 28.30
CA LEU A 120 -7.30 -16.97 27.24
C LEU A 120 -5.90 -16.35 27.17
N GLU A 121 -5.30 -16.40 25.99
CA GLU A 121 -4.10 -15.63 25.65
C GLU A 121 -4.47 -14.51 24.70
N VAL A 122 -3.99 -13.31 24.97
CA VAL A 122 -4.16 -12.15 24.08
C VAL A 122 -2.81 -11.56 23.74
N SER A 123 -2.66 -11.15 22.49
CA SER A 123 -1.45 -10.48 22.03
C SER A 123 -1.81 -9.35 21.08
N LYS A 124 -1.16 -8.21 21.27
CA LYS A 124 -1.26 -7.08 20.36
C LYS A 124 -0.58 -7.44 19.03
N ASP A 125 -1.11 -6.93 17.92
CA ASP A 125 -0.47 -7.07 16.62
C ASP A 125 0.92 -6.41 16.66
N THR A 126 1.96 -7.24 16.56
CA THR A 126 3.38 -6.82 16.49
C THR A 126 3.92 -6.86 15.07
N THR A 127 3.03 -6.96 14.08
CA THR A 127 3.43 -6.93 12.67
C THR A 127 4.25 -5.67 12.36
N SER A 128 5.35 -5.87 11.65
CA SER A 128 6.13 -4.78 11.07
C SER A 128 5.30 -3.87 10.14
N PRO A 129 5.41 -2.53 10.27
CA PRO A 129 4.71 -1.58 9.42
C PRO A 129 5.32 -1.45 8.02
N VAL A 130 6.39 -2.19 7.69
CA VAL A 130 7.11 -2.07 6.41
C VAL A 130 6.20 -2.26 5.20
N ALA A 131 5.29 -3.24 5.26
CA ALA A 131 4.37 -3.50 4.16
C ALA A 131 3.39 -2.32 3.97
N GLN A 132 2.87 -1.77 5.07
CA GLN A 132 2.03 -0.57 5.05
C GLN A 132 2.80 0.66 4.57
N PHE A 133 4.06 0.81 4.96
CA PHE A 133 4.91 1.91 4.50
C PHE A 133 5.10 1.89 2.98
N VAL A 134 5.39 0.71 2.41
CA VAL A 134 5.53 0.56 0.95
C VAL A 134 4.20 0.86 0.24
N ASP A 135 3.07 0.44 0.81
CA ASP A 135 1.74 0.77 0.27
C ASP A 135 1.45 2.28 0.31
N VAL A 136 1.77 2.95 1.42
CA VAL A 136 1.69 4.42 1.52
C VAL A 136 2.59 5.10 0.49
N LEU A 137 3.82 4.59 0.30
CA LEU A 137 4.76 5.12 -0.69
C LEU A 137 4.22 4.95 -2.13
N HIS A 138 3.56 3.83 -2.42
CA HIS A 138 2.87 3.60 -3.70
C HIS A 138 1.75 4.61 -3.93
N GLN A 139 0.91 4.85 -2.93
CA GLN A 139 -0.26 5.73 -3.04
C GLN A 139 0.10 7.22 -3.07
N GLN A 140 1.14 7.61 -2.33
CA GLN A 140 1.42 9.01 -2.00
C GLN A 140 2.78 9.50 -2.51
N VAL A 141 3.58 8.62 -3.11
CA VAL A 141 4.91 8.95 -3.69
C VAL A 141 5.88 9.54 -2.66
N GLY A 142 5.65 9.26 -1.38
CA GLY A 142 6.49 9.77 -0.29
C GLY A 142 6.28 11.26 0.01
N LEU A 143 5.18 11.85 -0.46
CA LEU A 143 4.81 13.20 -0.08
C LEU A 143 4.51 13.27 1.43
N PRO A 144 5.08 14.23 2.17
CA PRO A 144 4.90 14.36 3.62
C PRO A 144 3.58 15.10 3.95
N PHE A 145 2.47 14.70 3.32
CA PHE A 145 1.14 15.28 3.53
C PHE A 145 0.17 14.22 4.02
N ASP A 146 -0.95 14.66 4.59
CA ASP A 146 -2.04 13.74 4.94
C ASP A 146 -2.60 13.06 3.68
N HIS A 147 -3.09 11.83 3.85
CA HIS A 147 -3.60 11.00 2.76
C HIS A 147 -4.62 11.74 1.86
N GLU A 148 -5.54 12.50 2.47
CA GLU A 148 -6.59 13.26 1.77
C GLU A 148 -6.03 14.36 0.85
N ILE A 149 -4.81 14.84 1.12
CA ILE A 149 -4.12 15.85 0.31
C ILE A 149 -3.19 15.17 -0.70
N ALA A 150 -2.49 14.11 -0.30
CA ALA A 150 -1.55 13.41 -1.15
C ALA A 150 -2.24 12.69 -2.33
N MET A 151 -3.41 12.09 -2.10
CA MET A 151 -4.17 11.35 -3.12
C MET A 151 -4.58 12.19 -4.34
N PRO A 152 -5.20 13.39 -4.20
CA PRO A 152 -5.51 14.22 -5.36
C PRO A 152 -4.25 14.73 -6.09
N ILE A 153 -3.14 14.97 -5.37
CA ILE A 153 -1.86 15.32 -5.98
C ILE A 153 -1.34 14.17 -6.85
N MET A 154 -1.37 12.93 -6.34
CA MET A 154 -1.02 11.74 -7.12
C MET A 154 -1.91 11.62 -8.37
N GLY A 155 -3.23 11.82 -8.23
CA GLY A 155 -4.15 11.83 -9.38
C GLY A 155 -3.77 12.87 -10.44
N ALA A 156 -3.38 14.08 -10.02
CA ALA A 156 -2.91 15.12 -10.94
C ALA A 156 -1.60 14.74 -11.64
N ILE A 157 -0.65 14.13 -10.92
CA ILE A 157 0.61 13.61 -11.48
C ILE A 157 0.33 12.53 -12.53
N CYS A 158 -0.58 11.58 -12.26
CA CYS A 158 -1.01 10.57 -13.23
C CYS A 158 -1.58 11.21 -14.51
N LEU A 159 -2.45 12.21 -14.35
CA LEU A 159 -3.06 12.93 -15.48
C LEU A 159 -2.01 13.67 -16.31
N LEU A 160 -1.09 14.39 -15.65
CA LEU A 160 0.01 15.09 -16.31
C LEU A 160 0.91 14.13 -17.08
N TYR A 161 1.23 12.97 -16.50
CA TYR A 161 2.01 11.95 -17.17
C TYR A 161 1.26 11.35 -18.36
N ALA A 162 -0.05 11.11 -18.26
CA ALA A 162 -0.84 10.61 -19.38
C ALA A 162 -0.83 11.61 -20.55
N ILE A 163 -0.97 12.91 -20.27
CA ILE A 163 -0.85 13.97 -21.29
C ILE A 163 0.56 13.98 -21.89
N ALA A 164 1.60 13.91 -21.06
CA ALA A 164 2.98 13.85 -21.53
C ALA A 164 3.23 12.60 -22.40
N LEU A 165 2.75 11.43 -22.01
CA LEU A 165 2.91 10.19 -22.74
C LEU A 165 2.19 10.24 -24.10
N ILE A 166 0.91 10.62 -24.13
CA ILE A 166 0.12 10.72 -25.37
C ILE A 166 0.75 11.73 -26.31
N SER A 167 1.11 12.91 -25.80
CA SER A 167 1.72 13.96 -26.61
C SER A 167 3.12 13.57 -27.11
N GLY A 168 3.87 12.81 -26.30
CA GLY A 168 5.16 12.23 -26.65
C GLY A 168 5.05 11.26 -27.83
N VAL A 169 4.10 10.33 -27.72
CA VAL A 169 3.82 9.32 -28.75
C VAL A 169 3.36 9.98 -30.05
N ILE A 170 2.50 10.99 -30.01
CA ILE A 170 2.00 11.64 -31.25
C ILE A 170 3.07 12.53 -31.90
N VAL A 171 3.77 13.36 -31.11
CA VAL A 171 4.63 14.42 -31.64
C VAL A 171 6.06 13.96 -31.88
N PHE A 172 6.62 13.14 -30.98
CA PHE A 172 8.05 12.81 -31.00
C PHE A 172 8.34 11.43 -31.60
N LEU A 173 7.47 10.44 -31.40
CA LEU A 173 7.70 9.07 -31.90
C LEU A 173 7.93 8.99 -33.42
N PRO A 174 7.22 9.73 -34.29
CA PRO A 174 7.46 9.66 -35.73
C PRO A 174 8.84 10.19 -36.14
N GLY A 175 9.35 11.21 -35.44
CA GLY A 175 10.70 11.74 -35.66
C GLY A 175 11.76 10.75 -35.15
N PHE A 176 11.59 10.29 -33.91
CA PHE A 176 12.48 9.31 -33.30
C PHE A 176 12.57 8.00 -34.12
N ALA A 177 11.45 7.48 -34.63
CA ALA A 177 11.46 6.29 -35.47
C ALA A 177 12.26 6.52 -36.76
N LYS A 178 12.11 7.69 -37.41
CA LYS A 178 12.91 8.04 -38.60
C LYS A 178 14.39 8.12 -38.28
N ASP A 179 14.75 8.72 -37.15
CA ASP A 179 16.15 8.88 -36.72
C ASP A 179 16.77 7.55 -36.27
N LEU A 180 16.01 6.69 -35.59
CA LEU A 180 16.45 5.36 -35.14
C LEU A 180 16.67 4.40 -36.32
N PHE A 181 15.81 4.47 -37.33
CA PHE A 181 15.96 3.70 -38.57
C PHE A 181 16.73 4.46 -39.67
N ALA A 182 17.26 5.64 -39.37
CA ALA A 182 18.29 6.28 -40.17
C ALA A 182 19.63 5.57 -39.92
N LEU A 183 19.69 4.28 -40.31
CA LEU A 183 20.94 3.57 -40.52
C LEU A 183 21.77 4.41 -41.51
N ARG A 184 22.87 4.98 -41.03
CA ARG A 184 23.96 5.44 -41.90
C ARG A 184 24.56 4.19 -42.55
N ILE A 185 23.97 3.74 -43.65
CA ILE A 185 24.62 2.81 -44.59
C ILE A 185 25.67 3.64 -45.32
N GLY A 186 26.85 3.80 -44.71
CA GLY A 186 27.94 4.59 -45.27
C GLY A 186 28.88 5.15 -44.22
N ALA A 187 29.77 4.30 -43.71
CA ALA A 187 31.15 4.61 -43.35
C ALA A 187 31.95 3.30 -43.40
#